data_AF-A0A9X1YBC1-F1
#
_entry.id   AF-A0A9X1YBC1-F1
#
_cell.length_a   1.000
_cell.length_b   1.000
_cell.length_c   1.000
_cell.angle_alpha   90.00
_cell.angle_beta   90.00
_cell.angle_gamma   90.00
#
_symmetry.space_group_name_H-M   'P 1'
#
loop_
_entity.id
_entity.type
_entity.pdbx_description
1 polymer ?
#
loop_
_entity_poly.entity_id
_entity_poly.type
_entity_poly.pdbx_seq_one_letter_code
_entity_poly.pdbx_strand_id
1 'polypeptide(L)'
;MLATDGRYVTLGRDSDPSEEEVRHAEDALRAQGLAGWLAVMEGNPYIGAIPKLMQVKPLAEPTVAFEDASATCVRAIRANRGV
;
A
#
# COMPACT_ATOMS: atom_id res chain seq x y z
N MET A 1 3.91 -0.60 0.09
CA MET A 1 3.40 0.68 0.60
C MET A 1 2.02 0.95 0.03
N LEU A 2 1.08 1.37 0.89
CA LEU A 2 -0.28 1.77 0.53
C LEU A 2 -0.46 3.25 0.87
N ALA A 3 -0.89 4.07 -0.10
CA ALA A 3 -1.22 5.47 0.11
C ALA A 3 -2.67 5.63 0.60
N THR A 4 -2.96 6.76 1.25
CA THR A 4 -4.30 7.16 1.75
C THR A 4 -5.37 7.22 0.67
N ASP A 5 -5.00 7.43 -0.59
CA ASP A 5 -5.90 7.43 -1.75
C ASP A 5 -6.14 6.03 -2.35
N GLY A 6 -5.58 4.99 -1.75
CA GLY A 6 -5.71 3.60 -2.19
C GLY A 6 -4.73 3.18 -3.29
N ARG A 7 -3.84 4.06 -3.78
CA ARG A 7 -2.73 3.64 -4.64
C ARG A 7 -1.71 2.84 -3.82
N TYR A 8 -1.05 1.87 -4.44
CA TYR A 8 0.00 1.10 -3.78
C TYR A 8 1.22 0.94 -4.68
N VAL A 9 2.37 0.75 -4.03
CA VAL A 9 3.62 0.33 -4.67
C VAL A 9 4.24 -0.80 -3.85
N THR A 10 4.88 -1.75 -4.51
CA THR A 10 5.61 -2.81 -3.83
C THR A 10 7.00 -2.31 -3.45
N LEU A 11 7.37 -2.48 -2.19
CA LEU A 11 8.74 -2.27 -1.69
C LEU A 11 9.35 -3.66 -1.47
N GLY A 12 10.66 -3.82 -1.68
CA GLY A 12 11.33 -5.08 -1.37
C GLY A 12 10.76 -6.28 -2.14
N ARG A 13 10.74 -6.22 -3.47
CA ARG A 13 10.15 -7.29 -4.32
C ARG A 13 10.80 -8.67 -4.07
N ASP A 14 12.07 -8.69 -3.68
CA ASP A 14 12.89 -9.90 -3.48
C ASP A 14 13.29 -10.14 -2.01
N SER A 15 13.10 -9.19 -1.10
CA SER A 15 13.51 -9.25 0.31
C SER A 15 12.77 -8.21 1.16
N ASP A 16 12.75 -8.36 2.48
CA ASP A 16 12.18 -7.35 3.37
C ASP A 16 12.79 -5.96 3.07
N PRO A 17 11.96 -4.91 2.92
CA PRO A 17 12.46 -3.59 2.59
C PRO A 17 13.33 -3.04 3.72
N SER A 18 14.49 -2.51 3.36
CA SER A 18 15.39 -1.84 4.30
C SER A 18 14.75 -0.58 4.91
N GLU A 19 15.26 -0.15 6.06
CA GLU A 19 14.79 1.09 6.69
C GLU A 19 14.96 2.31 5.78
N GLU A 20 16.00 2.33 4.95
CA GLU A 20 16.24 3.41 3.98
C GLU A 20 15.20 3.42 2.87
N GLU A 21 14.81 2.26 2.34
CA GLU A 21 13.72 2.16 1.37
C GLU A 21 12.39 2.61 1.96
N VAL A 22 12.12 2.24 3.22
CA VAL A 22 10.90 2.68 3.92
C VAL A 22 10.91 4.20 4.11
N ARG A 23 12.04 4.78 4.50
CA ARG A 23 12.20 6.25 4.66
C ARG A 23 12.02 6.97 3.33
N HIS A 24 12.66 6.50 2.25
CA HIS A 24 12.46 7.08 0.92
C HIS A 24 11.01 7.00 0.44
N ALA A 25 10.32 5.89 0.73
CA ALA A 25 8.92 5.74 0.39
C ALA A 25 8.03 6.72 1.18
N GLU A 26 8.34 6.93 2.46
CA GLU A 26 7.67 7.93 3.29
C GLU A 26 7.92 9.37 2.82
N ASP A 27 9.16 9.71 2.45
CA ASP A 27 9.49 11.04 1.91
C ASP A 27 8.82 11.27 0.55
N ALA A 28 8.72 10.24 -0.28
CA ALA A 28 7.98 10.30 -1.55
C ALA A 28 6.47 10.51 -1.35
N LEU A 29 5.88 9.96 -0.27
CA LEU A 29 4.50 10.26 0.11
C LEU A 29 4.37 11.75 0.49
N ARG A 30 5.25 12.24 1.38
CA ARG A 30 5.24 13.65 1.81
C ARG A 30 5.39 14.61 0.64
N ALA A 31 6.32 14.32 -0.29
CA ALA A 31 6.55 15.14 -1.48
C ALA A 31 5.31 15.23 -2.40
N GLN A 32 4.43 14.23 -2.35
CA GLN A 32 3.17 14.20 -3.09
C GLN A 32 1.99 14.76 -2.29
N GLY A 33 2.22 15.27 -1.07
CA GLY A 33 1.15 15.69 -0.16
C GLY A 33 0.28 14.53 0.31
N LEU A 34 0.83 13.32 0.32
CA LEU A 34 0.14 12.10 0.71
C LEU A 34 0.72 11.56 2.02
N ALA A 35 -0.10 10.74 2.68
CA ALA A 35 0.30 9.86 3.75
C ALA A 35 -0.05 8.41 3.38
N GLY A 36 0.35 7.44 4.21
CA GLY A 36 0.05 6.04 3.94
C GLY A 36 0.53 5.08 5.01
N TRP A 37 0.76 3.84 4.59
CA TRP A 37 1.20 2.75 5.44
C TRP A 37 2.23 1.88 4.73
N LEU A 38 3.17 1.36 5.51
CA LEU A 38 3.83 0.11 5.19
C LEU A 38 2.85 -1.02 5.47
N ALA A 39 2.63 -1.88 4.48
CA ALA A 39 1.69 -2.98 4.54
C ALA A 39 2.23 -4.19 3.77
N VAL A 40 1.90 -5.39 4.27
CA VAL A 40 2.15 -6.66 3.59
C VAL A 40 0.94 -7.01 2.73
N MET A 41 1.18 -7.41 1.48
CA MET A 41 0.14 -7.93 0.60
C MET A 41 0.23 -9.44 0.57
N GLU A 42 -0.82 -10.10 1.08
CA GLU A 42 -0.98 -11.55 0.94
C GLU A 42 -1.79 -11.85 -0.33
N GLY A 43 -1.26 -12.74 -1.17
CA GLY A 43 -1.85 -13.08 -2.46
C GLY A 43 -1.29 -12.26 -3.61
N ASN A 44 -1.72 -12.59 -4.83
CA ASN A 44 -1.22 -11.95 -6.05
C ASN A 44 -2.29 -10.99 -6.59
N PRO A 45 -2.00 -9.69 -6.78
CA PRO A 45 -2.98 -8.72 -7.29
C PRO A 45 -3.36 -8.97 -8.77
N TYR A 46 -2.60 -9.80 -9.51
CA TYR A 46 -2.82 -10.07 -10.93
C TYR A 46 -3.55 -11.39 -11.20
N ILE A 47 -3.30 -12.43 -10.40
CA ILE A 47 -3.95 -13.76 -10.54
C ILE A 47 -4.53 -14.31 -9.22
N GLY A 48 -5.57 -15.13 -9.29
CA GLY A 48 -6.14 -15.82 -8.12
C GLY A 48 -7.07 -14.96 -7.25
N ALA A 49 -7.15 -15.27 -5.96
CA ALA A 49 -8.02 -14.57 -5.01
C ALA A 49 -7.66 -13.08 -4.86
N ILE A 50 -8.63 -12.29 -4.39
CA ILE A 50 -8.41 -10.88 -4.09
C ILE A 50 -7.36 -10.76 -2.97
N PRO A 51 -6.32 -9.94 -3.15
CA PRO A 51 -5.25 -9.83 -2.16
C PRO A 51 -5.76 -9.20 -0.86
N LYS A 52 -5.17 -9.64 0.25
CA LYS A 52 -5.40 -9.04 1.58
C LYS A 52 -4.23 -8.14 1.93
N LEU A 53 -4.52 -6.98 2.51
CA LEU A 53 -3.52 -6.04 2.99
C LEU A 53 -3.49 -6.07 4.51
N MET A 54 -2.30 -6.26 5.07
CA MET A 54 -2.05 -6.26 6.52
C MET A 54 -1.17 -5.06 6.86
N GLN A 55 -1.65 -4.22 7.78
CA GLN A 55 -0.90 -3.05 8.24
C GLN A 55 0.35 -3.47 9.01
N VAL A 56 1.49 -2.85 8.69
CA VAL A 56 2.74 -2.95 9.47
C VAL A 56 2.92 -1.69 10.31
N LYS A 57 3.00 -0.51 9.67
CA LYS A 57 3.12 0.77 10.38
C LYS A 57 2.63 1.95 9.52
N PRO A 58 2.13 3.04 10.13
CA PRO A 58 1.83 4.27 9.41
C PRO A 58 3.11 4.94 8.87
N LEU A 59 2.96 5.69 7.78
CA LEU A 59 3.98 6.50 7.12
C LEU A 59 3.40 7.90 6.86
N ALA A 60 4.12 8.95 7.26
CA ALA A 60 3.72 10.35 7.06
C ALA A 60 2.35 10.73 7.67
N GLU A 61 2.02 10.18 8.84
CA GLU A 61 0.85 10.59 9.67
C GLU A 61 -0.50 10.56 8.94
N PRO A 62 -0.96 9.38 8.48
CA PRO A 62 -2.25 9.26 7.80
C PRO A 62 -3.42 9.65 8.71
N THR A 63 -4.33 10.45 8.16
CA THR A 63 -5.53 10.95 8.85
C THR A 63 -6.79 10.12 8.58
N VAL A 64 -6.72 9.16 7.67
CA VAL A 64 -7.81 8.23 7.35
C VAL A 64 -7.50 6.83 7.90
N ALA A 65 -8.51 5.98 8.06
CA ALA A 65 -8.31 4.62 8.54
C ALA A 65 -7.61 3.74 7.49
N PHE A 66 -6.79 2.80 7.95
CA PHE A 66 -6.10 1.84 7.07
C PHE A 66 -7.12 1.01 6.27
N GLU A 67 -8.24 0.64 6.90
CA GLU A 67 -9.32 -0.14 6.33
C GLU A 67 -9.95 0.57 5.12
N ASP A 68 -10.11 1.89 5.17
CA ASP A 68 -10.68 2.67 4.08
C ASP A 68 -9.75 2.73 2.86
N ALA A 69 -8.46 2.97 3.11
CA ALA A 69 -7.43 2.96 2.06
C ALA A 69 -7.27 1.56 1.46
N SER A 70 -7.29 0.52 2.30
CA SER A 70 -7.19 -0.89 1.90
C SER A 70 -8.38 -1.30 1.05
N ALA A 71 -9.60 -0.94 1.45
CA ALA A 71 -10.81 -1.20 0.66
C ALA A 71 -10.76 -0.49 -0.69
N THR A 72 -10.25 0.75 -0.74
CA THR A 72 -10.07 1.50 -1.99
C THR A 72 -9.07 0.81 -2.92
N CYS A 73 -7.93 0.38 -2.39
CA CYS A 73 -6.93 -0.38 -3.14
C CYS A 73 -7.51 -1.68 -3.71
N VAL A 74 -8.20 -2.47 -2.88
CA VAL A 74 -8.81 -3.73 -3.29
C VAL A 74 -9.88 -3.52 -4.37
N ARG A 75 -10.71 -2.47 -4.25
CA ARG A 75 -11.68 -2.10 -5.29
C ARG A 75 -10.99 -1.77 -6.62
N ALA A 76 -9.91 -1.00 -6.59
CA ALA A 76 -9.14 -0.66 -7.79
C ALA A 76 -8.51 -1.89 -8.44
N ILE A 77 -7.95 -2.81 -7.66
CA ILE A 77 -7.40 -4.08 -8.15
C ILE A 77 -8.49 -4.92 -8.84
N ARG A 78 -9.69 -5.01 -8.27
CA ARG A 78 -10.83 -5.72 -8.87
C ARG A 78 -11.26 -5.08 -10.20
N ALA A 79 -11.43 -3.76 -10.21
CA ALA A 79 -11.81 -3.02 -11.40
C ALA A 79 -10.80 -3.24 -12.56
N ASN A 80 -9.50 -3.23 -12.25
CA ASN A 80 -8.43 -3.48 -13.23
C ASN A 80 -8.38 -4.93 -13.75
N ARG A 81 -8.98 -5.87 -13.01
CA ARG A 81 -9.09 -7.29 -13.41
C ARG A 81 -10.33 -7.61 -14.25
N GLY A 82 -11.29 -6.69 -14.34
CA GLY A 82 -12.57 -6.93 -15.03
C GLY A 82 -13.47 -7.96 -14.33
N VAL A 83 -13.33 -8.12 -13.01
CA VAL A 83 -14.17 -8.99 -12.15
C VAL A 83 -15.08 -8.21 -11.22
#